data_AF-A0A974DIB6-F1
#
_entry.id   AF-A0A974DIB6-F1
#
_cell.length_a   1.000
_cell.length_b   1.000
_cell.length_c   1.000
_cell.angle_alpha   90.00
_cell.angle_beta   90.00
_cell.angle_gamma   90.00
#
_symmetry.space_group_name_H-M   'P 1'
#
loop_
_entity.id
_entity.type
_entity.pdbx_description
1 polymer ?
#
loop_
_entity_poly.entity_id
_entity_poly.type
_entity_poly.pdbx_seq_one_letter_code
_entity_poly.pdbx_strand_id
1 'polypeptide(L)' 'MLLHYPTTAIVINSISPTTIVIHSIDPKAIVIKSIYPTEIMIQSICPRTTVINYTCPMATDPSVPQQQ' A
#
# COMPACT_ATOMS: atom_id res chain seq x y z
N MET A 1 3.42 -3.73 12.86
CA MET A 1 4.81 -3.31 12.61
C MET A 1 4.78 -1.82 12.31
N LEU A 2 5.31 -0.96 13.19
CA LEU A 2 5.38 0.48 12.96
C LEU A 2 6.79 0.81 12.45
N LEU A 3 6.90 1.20 11.18
CA LEU A 3 8.17 1.55 10.55
C LEU A 3 8.40 3.05 10.67
N HIS A 4 9.38 3.47 11.48
CA HIS A 4 9.79 4.88 11.62
C HIS A 4 11.16 5.05 10.96
N TYR A 5 11.19 5.57 9.73
CA TYR A 5 12.43 5.86 9.00
C TYR A 5 12.70 7.37 9.00
N PRO A 6 13.94 7.83 9.26
CA PRO A 6 14.29 9.23 9.13
C PRO A 6 14.03 9.70 7.69
N THR A 7 13.28 10.80 7.62
CA THR A 7 12.47 11.35 6.55
C THR A 7 13.23 11.59 5.24
N THR A 8 13.10 10.64 4.32
CA THR A 8 12.98 10.99 2.89
C THR A 8 12.02 10.06 2.19
N ALA A 9 12.11 8.75 2.39
CA ALA A 9 11.22 7.79 1.76
C ALA A 9 10.76 6.69 2.71
N ILE A 10 9.47 6.36 2.65
CA ILE A 10 8.86 5.22 3.33
C ILE A 10 8.51 4.21 2.26
N VAL A 11 9.06 2.99 2.35
CA VAL A 11 8.78 1.91 1.41
C VAL A 11 8.28 0.69 2.19
N ILE A 12 7.10 0.18 1.83
CA ILE A 12 6.50 -1.01 2.43
C ILE A 12 6.21 -2.03 1.35
N ASN A 13 6.72 -3.24 1.53
CA ASN A 13 6.43 -4.41 0.72
C ASN A 13 5.84 -5.50 1.61
N SER A 14 4.60 -5.91 1.37
CA SER A 14 3.91 -6.87 2.23
C SER A 14 2.99 -7.81 1.46
N ILE A 15 2.90 -9.06 1.92
CA ILE A 15 2.01 -10.09 1.38
C ILE A 15 1.02 -10.47 2.47
N SER A 16 -0.27 -10.38 2.14
CA SER A 16 -1.42 -10.63 3.00
C SER A 16 -1.40 -9.88 4.34
N PRO A 17 -1.08 -8.57 4.38
CA PRO A 17 -1.23 -7.82 5.62
C PRO A 17 -2.69 -7.63 5.96
N THR A 18 -3.06 -7.89 7.22
CA THR A 18 -4.37 -7.48 7.72
C THR A 18 -4.49 -5.95 7.70
N THR A 19 -3.45 -5.24 8.15
CA THR A 19 -3.48 -3.76 8.17
C THR A 19 -2.08 -3.19 7.96
N ILE A 20 -1.99 -2.17 7.11
CA ILE A 20 -0.81 -1.30 7.01
C ILE A 20 -1.22 0.09 7.50
N VAL A 21 -0.51 0.64 8.49
CA VAL A 21 -0.71 2.02 8.97
C VAL A 21 0.61 2.79 8.87
N ILE A 22 0.57 3.96 8.22
CA ILE A 22 1.72 4.87 8.09
C ILE A 22 1.36 6.24 8.63
N HIS A 23 2.17 6.76 9.55
CA HIS A 23 2.11 8.15 10.01
C HIS A 23 3.45 8.84 9.70
N SER A 24 3.41 9.97 8.98
CA SER A 24 4.63 10.68 8.57
C SER A 24 4.42 12.19 8.42
N ILE A 25 5.45 12.97 8.73
CA ILE A 25 5.50 14.42 8.54
C ILE A 25 6.63 14.71 7.54
N ASP A 26 6.30 15.40 6.44
CA ASP A 26 7.22 15.80 5.36
C ASP A 26 8.01 14.64 4.70
N PRO A 27 7.36 13.53 4.28
CA PRO A 27 8.05 12.52 3.48
C PRO A 27 8.23 13.00 2.04
N LYS A 28 9.44 12.80 1.46
CA LYS A 28 9.65 12.98 0.01
C LYS A 28 8.90 11.92 -0.80
N ALA A 29 8.78 10.70 -0.26
CA ALA A 29 8.04 9.62 -0.91
C ALA A 29 7.42 8.63 0.09
N ILE A 30 6.21 8.16 -0.21
CA ILE A 30 5.61 6.98 0.41
C ILE A 30 5.31 6.00 -0.73
N VAL A 31 5.85 4.78 -0.67
CA VAL A 31 5.60 3.71 -1.65
C VAL A 31 5.14 2.47 -0.92
N ILE A 32 3.92 2.03 -1.20
CA ILE A 32 3.36 0.78 -0.67
C ILE A 32 3.14 -0.18 -1.83
N LYS A 33 3.67 -1.40 -1.70
CA LYS A 33 3.39 -2.54 -2.56
C LYS A 33 2.82 -3.65 -1.70
N SER A 34 1.54 -3.95 -1.87
CA SER A 34 0.87 -4.95 -1.06
C SER A 34 0.12 -5.97 -1.89
N ILE A 35 0.25 -7.25 -1.56
CA ILE A 35 -0.57 -8.30 -2.17
C ILE A 35 -1.59 -8.72 -1.11
N TYR A 36 -2.88 -8.79 -1.45
CA TYR A 36 -3.98 -9.12 -0.54
C TYR A 36 -4.06 -8.28 0.76
N PRO A 37 -3.92 -6.93 0.72
CA PRO A 37 -4.20 -6.16 1.91
C PRO A 37 -5.69 -6.21 2.26
N THR A 38 -6.01 -6.38 3.55
CA THR A 38 -7.39 -6.10 4.01
C THR A 38 -7.60 -4.60 4.16
N GLU A 39 -6.62 -3.87 4.72
CA GLU A 39 -6.72 -2.42 4.94
C GLU A 39 -5.36 -1.71 4.82
N ILE A 40 -5.37 -0.52 4.23
CA ILE A 40 -4.22 0.40 4.18
C ILE A 40 -4.68 1.79 4.61
N MET A 41 -4.08 2.32 5.68
CA MET A 41 -4.31 3.68 6.16
C MET A 41 -3.00 4.49 6.14
N ILE A 42 -3.06 5.68 5.55
CA ILE A 42 -1.93 6.61 5.49
C ILE A 42 -2.37 7.96 6.03
N GLN A 43 -1.69 8.45 7.06
CA GLN A 43 -1.81 9.84 7.50
C GLN A 43 -0.47 10.53 7.28
N SER A 44 -0.45 11.48 6.35
CA SER A 44 0.76 12.21 6.01
C SER A 44 0.52 13.71 5.91
N ILE A 45 1.40 14.48 6.55
CA ILE A 45 1.43 15.93 6.45
C ILE A 45 2.48 16.31 5.41
N CYS A 46 2.08 17.07 4.39
CA CYS A 46 2.94 17.56 3.30
C CYS A 46 3.74 16.48 2.54
N PRO A 47 3.15 15.36 2.07
CA PRO A 47 3.88 14.42 1.23
C PRO A 47 4.20 15.03 -0.13
N ARG A 48 5.42 14.81 -0.63
CA ARG A 48 5.75 15.16 -2.03
C ARG A 48 5.23 14.12 -3.02
N THR A 49 5.23 12.83 -2.66
CA THR A 49 4.77 11.75 -3.53
C THR A 49 4.24 10.58 -2.71
N THR A 50 3.08 10.04 -3.10
CA THR A 50 2.50 8.82 -2.52
C THR A 50 2.10 7.87 -3.64
N VAL A 51 2.57 6.64 -3.56
CA VAL A 51 2.28 5.56 -4.51
C VAL A 51 1.81 4.35 -3.75
N ILE A 52 0.62 3.84 -4.08
CA ILE A 52 0.06 2.62 -3.51
C ILE A 52 -0.24 1.67 -4.66
N ASN A 53 0.41 0.51 -4.65
CA ASN A 53 0.09 -0.59 -5.53
C ASN A 53 -0.42 -1.73 -4.66
N TYR A 54 -1.62 -2.20 -4.94
CA TYR A 54 -2.12 -3.42 -4.36
C TYR A 54 -2.59 -4.41 -5.41
N THR A 55 -2.43 -5.70 -5.11
CA THR A 55 -2.94 -6.78 -5.94
C THR A 55 -3.83 -7.65 -5.09
N CYS A 56 -5.12 -7.63 -5.38
CA CYS A 56 -6.06 -8.65 -4.93
C CYS A 56 -6.41 -9.44 -6.18
N PRO A 57 -6.23 -10.77 -6.25
CA PRO A 57 -6.93 -11.52 -7.27
C PRO A 57 -8.41 -11.26 -7.02
N MET A 58 -9.09 -10.68 -7.99
CA MET A 58 -10.50 -11.00 -8.12
C MET A 58 -10.55 -12.53 -8.15
N ALA A 59 -11.39 -13.13 -7.31
CA ALA A 59 -11.86 -14.46 -7.63
C ALA A 59 -12.38 -14.34 -9.06
N THR A 60 -11.65 -14.91 -10.03
CA THR A 60 -12.19 -15.12 -11.36
C THR A 60 -13.42 -15.96 -11.12
N ASP A 61 -14.59 -15.34 -11.16
CA ASP A 61 -15.84 -16.06 -11.26
C ASP A 61 -15.67 -16.95 -12.50
N PRO A 62 -15.63 -18.29 -12.35
CA PRO A 62 -15.49 -19.19 -13.48
C PRO A 62 -16.63 -19.04 -14.50
N SER A 63 -17.69 -18.30 -14.15
CA SER A 63 -18.86 -18.00 -14.98
C SER A 63 -18.70 -16.75 -15.86
N VAL A 64 -17.69 -15.90 -15.63
CA VAL A 64 -17.48 -14.67 -16.44
C VAL A 64 -16.47 -14.95 -17.56
N PRO A 65 -16.88 -14.93 -18.84
CA PRO A 65 -15.94 -15.15 -19.94
C PRO A 65 -14.91 -14.01 -19.97
N GLN A 66 -13.64 -14.39 -19.92
CA GLN A 66 -12.51 -13.49 -20.08
C GLN A 66 -12.59 -12.87 -21.47
N GLN A 67 -12.91 -11.58 -21.58
CA GLN A 67 -12.81 -10.89 -22.86
C GLN A 67 -11.33 -10.66 -23.17
N GLN A 68 -10.86 -11.30 -24.25
CA GLN A 68 -9.55 -11.08 -24.88
C GLN A 68 -9.44 -9.70 -25.51
#